data_AF-A0A7X0TUG1-F1
#
_entry.id   AF-A0A7X0TUG1-F1
#
_cell.length_a   1.000
_cell.length_b   1.000
_cell.length_c   1.000
_cell.angle_alpha   90.00
_cell.angle_beta   90.00
_cell.angle_gamma   90.00
#
_symmetry.space_group_name_H-M   'P 1'
#
loop_
_entity.id
_entity.type
_entity.pdbx_description
1 polymer ?
#
loop_
_entity_poly.entity_id
_entity_poly.type
_entity_poly.pdbx_seq_one_letter_code
_entity_poly.pdbx_strand_id
1 'polypeptide(L)'
;MMIINLLGLVLIAMIVWWFWLYKPNKTIVQDSEVLIEVRDGVYSPSSIQVSASQPVTLKFMRKDQSPCAETMLIPSLEISEQLKLNEITQITLLNLSPGEHEFHCQMQMYRGVLKVV
;
A
#
# COMPACT_ATOMS: atom_id res chain seq x y z
N MET A 1 43.03 -8.03 -21.36
CA MET A 1 42.80 -6.82 -20.52
C MET A 1 41.68 -5.93 -21.04
N MET A 2 41.62 -5.57 -22.33
CA MET A 2 40.58 -4.68 -22.87
C MET A 2 39.16 -5.29 -22.92
N ILE A 3 39.05 -6.61 -23.13
CA ILE A 3 37.77 -7.34 -23.15
C ILE A 3 37.06 -7.31 -21.80
N ILE A 4 37.81 -7.39 -20.69
CA ILE A 4 37.24 -7.30 -19.33
C ILE A 4 36.63 -5.92 -19.09
N ASN A 5 37.29 -4.85 -19.54
CA ASN A 5 36.76 -3.49 -19.43
C ASN A 5 35.49 -3.28 -20.28
N LEU A 6 35.46 -3.84 -21.50
CA LEU A 6 34.27 -3.80 -22.35
C LEU A 6 33.09 -4.55 -21.74
N LEU A 7 33.33 -5.75 -21.19
CA LEU A 7 32.29 -6.54 -20.53
C LEU A 7 31.74 -5.81 -19.31
N GLY A 8 32.62 -5.17 -18.53
CA GLY A 8 32.24 -4.35 -17.38
C GLY A 8 31.36 -3.16 -17.77
N LEU A 9 31.71 -2.44 -18.85
CA LEU A 9 30.90 -1.32 -19.34
C LEU A 9 29.51 -1.74 -19.80
N VAL A 10 29.40 -2.89 -20.49
CA VAL A 10 28.11 -3.43 -20.91
C VAL A 10 27.24 -3.80 -19.71
N LEU A 11 27.82 -4.45 -18.70
CA LEU A 11 27.11 -4.78 -17.45
C LEU A 11 26.61 -3.53 -16.72
N ILE A 12 27.45 -2.49 -16.60
CA ILE A 12 27.05 -1.23 -15.97
C ILE A 12 25.90 -0.56 -16.74
N ALA A 13 26.00 -0.51 -18.07
CA ALA A 13 24.94 0.04 -18.90
C ALA A 13 23.62 -0.73 -18.73
N MET A 14 23.68 -2.06 -18.64
CA MET A 14 22.51 -2.92 -18.44
C MET A 14 21.86 -2.71 -17.06
N ILE A 15 22.66 -2.55 -16.01
CA ILE A 15 22.16 -2.28 -14.65
C ILE A 15 21.49 -0.90 -14.57
N VAL A 16 22.14 0.14 -15.12
CA VAL A 16 21.58 1.49 -15.14
C VAL A 16 20.29 1.52 -15.96
N TRP A 17 20.27 0.85 -17.12
CA TRP A 17 19.08 0.72 -17.95
C TRP A 17 17.94 0.06 -17.18
N TRP A 18 18.21 -1.06 -16.52
CA TRP A 18 17.20 -1.80 -15.77
C TRP A 18 16.62 -0.98 -14.61
N PHE A 19 17.47 -0.26 -13.87
CA PHE A 19 17.04 0.55 -12.72
C PHE A 19 16.23 1.80 -13.14
N TRP A 20 16.55 2.40 -14.29
CA TRP A 20 15.83 3.59 -14.77
C TRP A 20 14.49 3.25 -15.44
N LEU A 21 14.40 2.08 -16.09
CA LEU A 21 13.18 1.63 -16.76
C LEU A 21 12.20 0.94 -15.79
N TYR A 22 12.68 0.44 -14.65
CA TYR A 22 11.84 -0.19 -13.64
C TYR A 22 11.15 0.88 -12.77
N LYS A 23 9.96 1.30 -13.18
CA LYS A 23 9.06 2.08 -12.32
C LYS A 23 8.09 1.14 -11.61
N PRO A 24 8.01 1.14 -10.27
CA PRO A 24 6.99 0.38 -9.57
C PRO A 24 5.61 0.88 -9.99
N ASN A 25 4.71 -0.05 -10.31
CA ASN A 25 3.33 0.27 -10.66
C ASN A 25 2.68 1.01 -9.49
N LYS A 26 2.39 2.30 -9.68
CA LYS A 26 1.51 3.06 -8.79
C LYS A 26 0.08 2.70 -9.20
N THR A 27 -0.58 1.88 -8.41
CA THR A 27 -1.98 1.52 -8.64
C THR A 27 -2.84 2.77 -8.39
N ILE A 28 -3.17 3.50 -9.46
CA ILE A 28 -4.17 4.55 -9.41
C ILE A 28 -5.51 3.84 -9.29
N VAL A 29 -6.15 3.95 -8.12
CA VAL A 29 -7.46 3.36 -7.91
C VAL A 29 -8.47 4.25 -8.65
N GLN A 30 -8.92 3.77 -9.80
CA GLN A 30 -9.87 4.48 -10.66
C GLN A 30 -11.33 4.27 -10.23
N ASP A 31 -11.56 3.36 -9.28
CA ASP A 31 -12.86 3.01 -8.76
C ASP A 31 -12.99 3.48 -7.30
N SER A 32 -14.21 3.77 -6.84
CA SER A 32 -14.47 4.16 -5.44
C SER A 32 -14.22 3.03 -4.44
N GLU A 33 -13.63 1.91 -4.87
CA GLU A 33 -13.36 0.73 -4.08
C GLU A 33 -11.88 0.30 -4.22
N VAL A 34 -11.22 0.08 -3.09
CA VAL A 34 -9.80 -0.34 -3.04
C VAL A 34 -9.71 -1.68 -2.33
N LEU A 35 -9.18 -2.71 -2.98
CA LEU A 35 -8.86 -3.97 -2.30
C LEU A 35 -7.43 -3.91 -1.73
N ILE A 36 -7.32 -4.13 -0.42
CA ILE A 36 -6.09 -4.11 0.36
C ILE A 36 -5.90 -5.49 0.97
N GLU A 37 -4.87 -6.20 0.54
CA GLU A 37 -4.53 -7.51 1.06
C GLU A 37 -3.59 -7.36 2.27
N VAL A 38 -3.94 -8.01 3.37
CA VAL A 38 -3.12 -8.05 4.60
C VAL A 38 -2.45 -9.42 4.68
N ARG A 39 -1.17 -9.47 4.33
CA ARG A 39 -0.38 -10.71 4.27
C ARG A 39 1.07 -10.44 4.60
N ASP A 40 1.74 -11.40 5.22
CA ASP A 40 3.19 -11.42 5.44
C ASP A 40 3.72 -10.17 6.15
N GLY A 41 2.97 -9.62 7.12
CA GLY A 41 3.41 -8.41 7.82
C GLY A 41 3.10 -7.08 7.12
N VAL A 42 2.44 -7.07 5.95
CA VAL A 42 2.34 -5.88 5.09
C VAL A 42 0.90 -5.67 4.59
N TYR A 43 0.52 -4.40 4.41
CA TYR A 43 -0.67 -4.01 3.64
C TYR A 43 -0.28 -3.82 2.17
N SER A 44 -0.95 -4.52 1.26
CA SER A 44 -0.71 -4.42 -0.17
C SER A 44 -2.00 -4.04 -0.92
N PRO A 45 -2.06 -2.87 -1.58
CA PRO A 45 -1.02 -1.84 -1.64
C PRO A 45 -0.86 -1.09 -0.31
N SER A 46 0.36 -0.66 0.00
CA SER A 46 0.67 0.13 1.21
C SER A 46 0.46 1.62 1.00
N SER A 47 0.39 2.09 -0.24
CA SER A 47 0.12 3.48 -0.57
C SER A 47 -1.07 3.55 -1.52
N ILE A 48 -2.09 4.28 -1.12
CA ILE A 48 -3.36 4.38 -1.82
C ILE A 48 -3.65 5.86 -2.03
N GLN A 49 -4.02 6.25 -3.24
CA GLN A 49 -4.36 7.63 -3.56
C GLN A 49 -5.86 7.75 -3.89
N VAL A 50 -6.55 8.66 -3.21
CA VAL A 50 -8.02 8.86 -3.33
C VAL A 50 -8.36 10.35 -3.43
N SER A 51 -9.55 10.69 -3.92
CA SER A 51 -9.99 12.09 -4.05
C SER A 51 -10.73 12.59 -2.80
N ALA A 52 -10.42 13.81 -2.34
CA ALA A 52 -10.94 14.41 -1.09
C ALA A 52 -12.48 14.55 -1.01
N SER A 53 -13.17 14.56 -2.15
CA SER A 53 -14.60 14.85 -2.22
C SER A 53 -15.47 13.65 -2.59
N GLN A 54 -14.88 12.46 -2.77
CA GLN A 54 -15.61 11.26 -3.16
C GLN A 54 -15.64 10.23 -2.02
N PRO A 55 -16.77 9.53 -1.82
CA PRO A 55 -16.81 8.38 -0.93
C PRO A 55 -15.86 7.31 -1.44
N VAL A 56 -15.03 6.76 -0.57
CA VAL A 56 -14.15 5.63 -0.90
C VAL A 56 -14.37 4.47 0.04
N THR A 57 -14.47 3.27 -0.52
CA THR A 57 -14.63 2.02 0.21
C THR A 57 -13.32 1.26 0.20
N LEU A 58 -12.68 1.18 1.36
CA LEU A 58 -11.48 0.36 1.55
C LEU A 58 -11.90 -1.06 1.95
N LYS A 59 -11.54 -2.04 1.13
CA LYS A 59 -11.82 -3.46 1.33
C LYS A 59 -10.56 -4.14 1.83
N PHE A 60 -10.50 -4.50 3.09
CA PHE A 60 -9.36 -5.21 3.69
C PHE A 60 -9.62 -6.72 3.68
N MET A 61 -8.73 -7.47 3.03
CA MET A 61 -8.75 -8.93 3.02
C MET A 61 -7.61 -9.45 3.88
N ARG A 62 -7.93 -9.91 5.10
CA ARG A 62 -6.94 -10.46 6.01
C ARG A 62 -6.63 -11.91 5.65
N LYS A 63 -5.39 -12.17 5.22
CA LYS A 63 -4.87 -13.54 5.04
C LYS A 63 -3.83 -13.92 6.10
N ASP A 64 -3.30 -12.93 6.80
CA ASP A 64 -2.35 -13.16 7.88
C ASP A 64 -3.07 -13.53 9.20
N GLN A 65 -2.65 -14.64 9.81
CA GLN A 65 -3.18 -15.10 11.10
C GLN A 65 -2.57 -14.36 12.29
N SER A 66 -1.57 -13.51 12.07
CA SER A 66 -0.92 -12.73 13.11
C SER A 66 -1.93 -11.88 13.89
N PRO A 67 -1.77 -11.74 15.22
CA PRO A 67 -2.65 -10.91 16.04
C PRO A 67 -2.57 -9.42 15.66
N CYS A 68 -1.43 -8.92 15.13
CA CYS A 68 -1.40 -7.53 14.64
C CYS A 68 -2.28 -7.33 13.42
N ALA A 69 -2.49 -8.35 12.58
CA ALA A 69 -3.35 -8.22 11.40
C ALA A 69 -4.86 -8.21 11.73
N GLU A 70 -5.21 -8.43 13.00
CA GLU A 70 -6.60 -8.49 13.47
C GLU A 70 -7.25 -7.12 13.61
N THR A 71 -6.49 -6.07 13.89
CA THR A 71 -7.03 -4.74 14.11
C THR A 71 -6.35 -3.74 13.18
N MET A 72 -7.15 -2.94 12.49
CA MET A 72 -6.68 -1.86 11.64
C MET A 72 -7.19 -0.53 12.20
N LEU A 73 -6.25 0.40 12.39
CA LEU A 73 -6.50 1.70 12.99
C LEU A 73 -6.15 2.79 11.98
N ILE A 74 -6.99 3.81 11.88
CA ILE A 74 -6.73 5.05 11.17
C ILE A 74 -6.84 6.20 12.17
N PRO A 75 -5.76 6.53 12.92
CA PRO A 75 -5.83 7.48 14.03
C PRO A 75 -6.35 8.86 13.61
N SER A 76 -6.01 9.32 12.41
CA SER A 76 -6.44 10.62 11.89
C SER A 76 -7.96 10.74 11.65
N LEU A 77 -8.64 9.60 11.53
CA LEU A 77 -10.09 9.53 11.31
C LEU A 77 -10.81 8.93 12.53
N GLU A 78 -10.07 8.60 13.60
CA GLU A 78 -10.57 7.91 14.80
C GLU A 78 -11.26 6.56 14.50
N ILE A 79 -10.85 5.90 13.41
CA ILE A 79 -11.41 4.61 12.99
C ILE A 79 -10.58 3.47 13.58
N SER A 80 -11.27 2.51 14.18
CA SER A 80 -10.69 1.27 14.70
C SER A 80 -11.58 0.11 14.30
N GLU A 81 -11.11 -0.71 13.37
CA GLU A 81 -11.90 -1.81 12.81
C GLU A 81 -11.19 -3.16 12.98
N GLN A 82 -11.98 -4.20 13.22
CA GLN A 82 -11.47 -5.56 13.38
C GLN A 82 -11.57 -6.31 12.04
N LEU A 83 -10.46 -6.86 11.60
CA LEU A 83 -10.32 -7.64 10.38
C LEU A 83 -10.47 -9.13 10.68
N LYS A 84 -11.48 -9.75 10.10
CA LYS A 84 -11.73 -11.19 10.23
C LYS A 84 -10.84 -11.97 9.26
N LEU A 85 -10.31 -13.09 9.73
CA LEU A 85 -9.43 -13.94 8.93
C LEU A 85 -10.18 -14.54 7.73
N ASN A 86 -9.59 -14.46 6.54
CA ASN A 86 -10.14 -14.92 5.27
C ASN A 86 -11.49 -14.30 4.87
N GLU A 87 -11.84 -13.17 5.49
CA GLU A 87 -13.02 -12.39 5.13
C GLU A 87 -12.61 -10.99 4.64
N ILE A 88 -13.51 -10.37 3.88
CA ILE A 88 -13.33 -8.99 3.40
C ILE A 88 -14.09 -8.07 4.35
N THR A 89 -13.34 -7.24 5.08
CA THR A 89 -13.92 -6.14 5.87
C THR A 89 -13.96 -4.89 5.00
N GLN A 90 -15.14 -4.27 4.85
CA GLN A 90 -15.32 -3.06 4.05
C GLN A 90 -15.49 -1.86 4.96
N ILE A 91 -14.76 -0.79 4.68
CA ILE A 91 -14.78 0.45 5.45
C ILE A 91 -15.03 1.60 4.48
N THR A 92 -16.21 2.20 4.58
CA THR A 92 -16.58 3.35 3.76
C THR A 92 -16.16 4.64 4.46
N LEU A 93 -15.25 5.36 3.84
CA LEU A 93 -14.77 6.66 4.29
C LEU A 93 -15.53 7.76 3.52
N LEU A 94 -16.13 8.67 4.27
CA LEU A 94 -16.91 9.79 3.75
C LEU A 94 -16.16 11.09 4.06
N ASN A 95 -16.08 11.99 3.06
CA ASN A 95 -15.61 13.36 3.23
C ASN A 95 -14.21 13.46 3.87
N LEU A 96 -13.22 12.83 3.22
CA LEU A 96 -11.84 12.85 3.68
C LEU A 96 -11.21 14.24 3.49
N SER A 97 -10.51 14.73 4.51
CA SER A 97 -9.70 15.94 4.35
C SER A 97 -8.51 15.67 3.42
N PRO A 98 -8.13 16.62 2.55
CA PRO A 98 -6.90 16.52 1.78
C PRO A 98 -5.69 16.36 2.70
N GLY A 99 -4.82 15.40 2.42
CA GLY A 99 -3.68 15.09 3.29
C GLY A 99 -3.22 13.64 3.21
N GLU A 100 -2.29 13.29 4.09
CA GLU A 100 -1.80 11.93 4.25
C GLU A 100 -2.38 11.36 5.56
N HIS A 101 -3.11 10.26 5.44
CA HIS A 101 -3.71 9.55 6.55
C HIS A 101 -3.02 8.19 6.70
N GLU A 102 -2.28 8.03 7.79
CA GLU A 102 -1.64 6.75 8.09
C GLU A 102 -2.65 5.76 8.64
N PHE A 103 -2.58 4.52 8.18
CA PHE A 103 -3.30 3.40 8.75
C PHE A 103 -2.33 2.30 9.16
N HIS A 104 -2.54 1.75 10.34
CA HIS A 104 -1.62 0.79 10.92
C HIS A 104 -2.31 -0.19 11.87
N CYS A 105 -1.66 -1.32 12.16
CA CYS A 105 -2.11 -2.18 13.26
C CYS A 105 -1.83 -1.55 14.63
N GLN A 106 -2.38 -2.11 15.71
CA GLN A 106 -2.19 -1.58 17.07
C GLN A 106 -0.73 -1.46 17.49
N MET A 107 0.13 -2.38 17.06
CA MET A 107 1.57 -2.34 17.34
C MET A 107 2.38 -1.56 16.29
N GLN A 108 1.72 -0.89 15.34
CA GLN A 108 2.35 -0.12 14.27
C GLN A 108 3.38 -0.91 13.44
N MET A 109 3.25 -2.23 13.33
CA MET A 109 4.13 -3.04 12.48
C MET A 109 3.68 -2.99 11.02
N TYR A 110 2.39 -3.26 10.80
CA TYR A 110 1.74 -3.15 9.50
C TYR A 110 1.43 -1.67 9.30
N ARG A 111 1.90 -1.07 8.21
CA ARG A 111 1.72 0.35 7.92
C ARG A 111 1.34 0.57 6.47
N GLY A 112 0.42 1.50 6.27
CA GLY A 112 0.10 2.04 4.97
C GLY A 112 -0.31 3.50 5.09
N VAL A 113 -0.38 4.16 3.93
CA VAL A 113 -0.69 5.58 3.81
C VAL A 113 -1.78 5.76 2.78
N LEU A 114 -2.86 6.39 3.21
CA LEU A 114 -3.94 6.86 2.36
C LEU A 114 -3.67 8.34 2.04
N LYS A 115 -3.29 8.62 0.80
CA LYS A 115 -3.05 9.98 0.30
C LYS A 115 -4.32 10.51 -0.35
N VAL A 116 -4.90 11.52 0.27
CA VAL A 116 -6.10 12.20 -0.21
C VAL A 116 -5.67 13.44 -0.98
N VAL A 117 -6.03 13.49 -2.27
CA VAL A 117 -5.71 14.58 -3.21
C VAL A 117 -6.93 15.28 -3.76
#